data_AF-A0A1Q4BM85-F1
#
_entry.id   AF-A0A1Q4BM85-F1
#
_cell.length_a   1.000
_cell.length_b   1.000
_cell.length_c   1.000
_cell.angle_alpha   90.00
_cell.angle_beta   90.00
_cell.angle_gamma   90.00
#
_symmetry.space_group_name_H-M   'P 1'
#
loop_
_entity.id
_entity.type
_entity.pdbx_description
1 polymer ?
#
loop_
_entity_poly.entity_id
_entity_poly.type
_entity_poly.pdbx_seq_one_letter_code
_entity_poly.pdbx_strand_id
1 'polypeptide(L)'
;MQNTAKLESQDEVVAEAGKIATAKAKPGMSHDDKDELLENAMMGVLDRNVAIPWFGNVEEFAKGGPPPAGGKFLMHYEPRLPQMPEKPTLMDYLKKRLLLSKRGGNHLLQSANLARKNGLPDKLVLACLLHDIAVVAHIRTDHGYYGAQMIEPYVDEETSWAIRYHQALRFFPDPSVGYEYPELYTRVFGEDYVPPNYVKQAYDEARNHKWYMSARLVTMNDLYSFDPNVKVDVDDFTDIIGRTFRQPEDGLGFDNSPSSHMWRSLIWPNNFL
;
A
#
# COMPACT_ATOMS: atom_id res chain seq x y z
N MET A 1 23.20 9.49 -8.88
CA MET A 1 21.75 9.67 -9.15
C MET A 1 21.57 10.99 -9.86
N GLN A 2 21.46 10.96 -11.20
CA GLN A 2 21.01 12.14 -11.95
C GLN A 2 19.50 12.24 -11.81
N ASN A 3 19.02 13.47 -11.63
CA ASN A 3 17.62 13.82 -11.47
C ASN A 3 16.88 13.52 -12.79
N THR A 4 16.34 12.32 -12.95
CA THR A 4 15.54 11.96 -14.14
C THR A 4 14.11 12.45 -13.92
N ALA A 5 13.69 13.40 -14.74
CA ALA A 5 12.31 13.88 -14.75
C ALA A 5 11.32 12.72 -14.89
N LYS A 6 10.16 12.85 -14.26
CA LYS A 6 9.07 11.88 -14.32
C LYS A 6 8.52 11.87 -15.76
N LEU A 7 8.61 10.73 -16.44
CA LEU A 7 8.05 10.53 -17.78
C LEU A 7 6.58 10.13 -17.61
N GLU A 8 5.67 10.75 -18.36
CA GLU A 8 4.22 10.63 -18.17
C GLU A 8 3.46 10.08 -19.41
N SER A 9 4.16 9.78 -20.51
CA SER A 9 3.57 9.17 -21.73
C SER A 9 4.48 8.18 -22.47
N GLN A 10 3.88 7.29 -23.28
CA GLN A 10 4.61 6.31 -24.11
C GLN A 10 5.56 6.98 -25.11
N ASP A 11 5.16 8.12 -25.69
CA ASP A 11 5.99 8.88 -26.61
C ASP A 11 7.23 9.46 -25.93
N GLU A 12 7.12 9.86 -24.66
CA GLU A 12 8.25 10.32 -23.84
C GLU A 12 9.19 9.17 -23.47
N VAL A 13 8.66 7.96 -23.23
CA VAL A 13 9.45 6.74 -22.99
C VAL A 13 10.25 6.37 -24.25
N VAL A 14 9.61 6.36 -25.41
CA VAL A 14 10.26 6.06 -26.70
C VAL A 14 11.28 7.14 -27.06
N ALA A 15 10.97 8.42 -26.85
CA ALA A 15 11.89 9.51 -27.11
C ALA A 15 13.13 9.47 -26.20
N GLU A 16 12.95 9.15 -24.92
CA GLU A 16 14.06 9.01 -23.97
C GLU A 16 14.88 7.74 -24.25
N ALA A 17 14.24 6.61 -24.53
CA ALA A 17 14.91 5.38 -24.95
C ALA A 17 15.70 5.59 -26.24
N GLY A 18 15.13 6.30 -27.22
CA GLY A 18 15.79 6.68 -28.47
C GLY A 18 17.05 7.52 -28.24
N LYS A 19 17.02 8.48 -27.30
CA LYS A 19 18.22 9.25 -26.91
C LYS A 19 19.30 8.36 -26.31
N ILE A 20 18.92 7.44 -25.42
CA ILE A 20 19.85 6.51 -24.75
C ILE A 20 20.47 5.54 -25.75
N ALA A 21 19.67 4.98 -26.66
CA ALA A 21 20.13 4.08 -27.71
C ALA A 21 21.04 4.80 -28.71
N THR A 22 20.68 6.01 -29.13
CA THR A 22 21.49 6.83 -30.05
C THR A 22 22.84 7.20 -29.44
N ALA A 23 22.89 7.51 -28.15
CA ALA A 23 24.13 7.80 -27.45
C ALA A 23 25.08 6.59 -27.34
N LYS A 24 24.56 5.36 -27.48
CA LYS A 24 25.32 4.11 -27.43
C LYS A 24 25.62 3.52 -28.82
N ALA A 25 24.97 4.02 -29.86
CA ALA A 25 25.17 3.56 -31.23
C ALA A 25 26.56 3.95 -31.76
N LYS A 26 27.21 3.04 -32.50
CA LYS A 26 28.53 3.24 -33.12
C LYS A 26 28.42 3.22 -34.66
N PRO A 27 29.33 3.90 -35.38
CA PRO A 27 29.40 3.81 -36.84
C PRO A 27 29.60 2.36 -37.29
N GLY A 28 28.78 1.91 -38.25
CA GLY A 28 28.86 0.56 -38.82
C GLY A 28 28.04 -0.53 -38.13
N MET A 29 27.26 -0.21 -37.08
CA MET A 29 26.31 -1.17 -36.48
C MET A 29 25.21 -1.56 -37.48
N SER A 30 24.82 -2.84 -37.45
CA SER A 30 23.72 -3.36 -38.26
C SER A 30 22.38 -2.76 -37.84
N HIS A 31 21.32 -3.02 -38.61
CA HIS A 31 19.96 -2.62 -38.21
C HIS A 31 19.53 -3.37 -36.95
N ASP A 32 19.72 -4.69 -36.93
CA ASP A 32 19.35 -5.55 -35.80
C ASP A 32 20.05 -5.11 -34.49
N ASP A 33 21.35 -4.76 -34.54
CA ASP A 33 22.07 -4.29 -33.35
C ASP A 33 21.53 -2.95 -32.82
N LYS A 34 20.98 -2.10 -33.69
CA LYS A 34 20.38 -0.81 -33.30
C LYS A 34 19.00 -1.01 -32.71
N ASP A 35 18.24 -1.97 -33.23
CA ASP A 35 16.92 -2.33 -32.71
C ASP A 35 17.07 -2.96 -31.31
N GLU A 36 18.07 -3.81 -31.10
CA GLU A 36 18.38 -4.38 -29.77
C GLU A 36 18.83 -3.28 -28.76
N LEU A 37 19.60 -2.28 -29.20
CA LEU A 37 19.94 -1.13 -28.36
C LEU A 37 18.71 -0.32 -27.97
N LEU A 38 17.74 -0.18 -28.87
CA LEU A 38 16.50 0.54 -28.63
C LEU A 38 15.58 -0.22 -27.67
N GLU A 39 15.39 -1.53 -27.87
CA GLU A 39 14.60 -2.39 -26.97
C GLU A 39 15.18 -2.38 -25.55
N ASN A 40 16.50 -2.55 -25.40
CA ASN A 40 17.17 -2.49 -24.11
C ASN A 40 17.05 -1.12 -23.44
N ALA A 41 17.09 -0.04 -24.22
CA ALA A 41 16.88 1.31 -23.70
C ALA A 41 15.42 1.53 -23.27
N MET A 42 14.45 0.97 -23.98
CA MET A 42 13.03 1.04 -23.63
C MET A 42 12.77 0.30 -22.31
N MET A 43 13.27 -0.92 -22.16
CA MET A 43 13.17 -1.66 -20.88
C MET A 43 13.81 -0.87 -19.73
N GLY A 44 15.02 -0.34 -19.93
CA GLY A 44 15.71 0.44 -18.90
C GLY A 44 15.03 1.78 -18.53
N VAL A 45 14.19 2.35 -19.40
CA VAL A 45 13.38 3.53 -19.08
C VAL A 45 12.12 3.13 -18.31
N LEU A 46 11.50 2.01 -18.66
CA LEU A 46 10.34 1.44 -17.94
C LEU A 46 10.72 1.01 -16.52
N ASP A 47 11.91 0.44 -16.34
CA ASP A 47 12.42 -0.01 -15.05
C ASP A 47 12.74 1.14 -14.07
N ARG A 48 12.82 2.41 -14.53
CA ARG A 48 13.12 3.57 -13.65
C ARG A 48 12.07 3.80 -12.57
N ASN A 49 10.84 3.32 -12.77
CA ASN A 49 9.73 3.44 -11.82
C ASN A 49 9.41 2.13 -11.10
N VAL A 50 10.24 1.09 -11.27
CA VAL A 50 10.08 -0.19 -10.57
C VAL A 50 10.92 -0.15 -9.30
N ALA A 51 10.26 -0.23 -8.15
CA ALA A 51 10.97 -0.46 -6.89
C ALA A 51 11.52 -1.89 -6.90
N ILE A 52 12.82 -2.06 -7.16
CA ILE A 52 13.48 -3.37 -7.08
C ILE A 52 13.53 -3.79 -5.61
N PRO A 53 12.88 -4.91 -5.22
CA PRO A 53 12.97 -5.41 -3.85
C PRO A 53 14.41 -5.71 -3.47
N TRP A 54 14.75 -5.58 -2.19
CA TRP A 54 16.14 -5.74 -1.75
C TRP A 54 16.74 -7.12 -2.11
N PHE A 55 15.93 -8.19 -2.05
CA PHE A 55 16.30 -9.54 -2.48
C PHE A 55 16.49 -9.68 -4.00
N GLY A 56 16.03 -8.72 -4.79
CA GLY A 56 16.24 -8.62 -6.23
C GLY A 56 17.59 -8.01 -6.62
N ASN A 57 18.33 -7.41 -5.67
CA ASN A 57 19.67 -6.85 -5.91
C ASN A 57 20.78 -7.92 -5.86
N VAL A 58 20.51 -9.12 -6.39
CA VAL A 58 21.38 -10.30 -6.30
C VAL A 58 22.80 -10.00 -6.82
N GLU A 59 22.93 -9.22 -7.89
CA GLU A 59 24.23 -8.83 -8.45
C GLU A 59 24.99 -7.80 -7.60
N GLU A 60 24.30 -6.88 -6.91
CA GLU A 60 24.96 -5.94 -6.00
C GLU A 60 25.52 -6.66 -4.78
N PHE A 61 24.79 -7.64 -4.21
CA PHE A 61 25.31 -8.50 -3.15
C PHE A 61 26.50 -9.34 -3.62
N ALA A 62 26.44 -9.86 -4.85
CA ALA A 62 27.54 -10.64 -5.43
C ALA A 62 28.84 -9.82 -5.62
N LYS A 63 28.77 -8.49 -5.68
CA LYS A 63 29.92 -7.58 -5.88
C LYS A 63 30.59 -7.08 -4.59
N GLY A 64 30.22 -7.60 -3.41
CA GLY A 64 30.92 -7.29 -2.16
C GLY A 64 30.04 -7.00 -0.94
N GLY A 65 28.73 -7.27 -1.02
CA GLY A 65 27.80 -7.06 0.08
C GLY A 65 27.48 -5.59 0.36
N PRO A 66 26.64 -5.30 1.38
CA PRO A 66 26.30 -3.94 1.73
C PRO A 66 27.57 -3.18 2.14
N PRO A 67 27.64 -1.85 1.90
CA PRO A 67 28.79 -1.06 2.33
C PRO A 67 29.07 -1.33 3.82
N PRO A 68 30.34 -1.54 4.21
CA PRO A 68 30.68 -1.81 5.60
C PRO A 68 30.09 -0.71 6.49
N ALA A 69 29.36 -1.12 7.53
CA ALA A 69 28.67 -0.19 8.41
C ALA A 69 29.69 0.76 9.05
N GLY A 70 29.70 2.01 8.59
CA GLY A 70 30.46 3.09 9.21
C GLY A 70 29.77 3.52 10.51
N GLY A 71 29.84 2.69 11.55
CA GLY A 71 29.28 3.00 12.88
C GLY A 71 28.24 2.01 13.40
N LYS A 72 27.57 2.41 14.49
CA LYS A 72 26.53 1.59 15.14
C LYS A 72 25.22 1.66 14.37
N PHE A 73 24.50 0.54 14.31
CA PHE A 73 23.14 0.49 13.78
C PHE A 73 22.15 1.15 14.74
N LEU A 74 21.12 1.79 14.17
CA LEU A 74 19.99 2.33 14.93
C LEU A 74 19.04 1.19 15.31
N MET A 75 19.17 0.67 16.53
CA MET A 75 18.40 -0.47 17.08
C MET A 75 17.46 -0.04 18.22
N HIS A 76 16.83 1.12 18.10
CA HIS A 76 15.90 1.66 19.09
C HIS A 76 14.94 2.67 18.45
N TYR A 77 14.31 3.52 19.27
CA TYR A 77 13.40 4.58 18.81
C TYR A 77 14.01 5.39 17.67
N GLU A 78 13.22 5.57 16.62
CA GLU A 78 13.54 6.43 15.48
C GLU A 78 13.35 7.90 15.87
N PRO A 79 14.41 8.73 15.99
CA PRO A 79 14.30 10.11 16.47
C PRO A 79 13.43 11.02 15.60
N ARG A 80 13.18 10.64 14.34
CA ARG A 80 12.29 11.37 13.42
C ARG A 80 10.81 11.15 13.68
N LEU A 81 10.45 10.12 14.46
CA LEU A 81 9.07 9.78 14.77
C LEU A 81 8.69 10.27 16.18
N PRO A 82 7.47 10.80 16.38
CA PRO A 82 6.96 11.09 17.73
C PRO A 82 6.99 9.81 18.60
N GLN A 83 7.36 9.97 19.86
CA GLN A 83 7.45 8.84 20.77
C GLN A 83 6.06 8.28 21.13
N MET A 84 5.97 6.95 21.17
CA MET A 84 4.75 6.26 21.60
C MET A 84 4.66 6.29 23.14
N PRO A 85 3.46 6.34 23.72
CA PRO A 85 3.29 6.21 25.16
C PRO A 85 3.61 4.77 25.59
N GLU A 86 3.70 4.52 26.90
CA GLU A 86 3.99 3.17 27.45
C GLU A 86 2.95 2.13 27.04
N LYS A 87 1.69 2.54 26.89
CA LYS A 87 0.57 1.69 26.46
C LYS A 87 -0.09 2.27 25.20
N PRO A 88 0.49 2.05 24.01
CA PRO A 88 0.01 2.67 22.78
C PRO A 88 -1.43 2.27 22.42
N THR A 89 -2.24 3.26 22.07
CA THR A 89 -3.60 3.03 21.55
C THR A 89 -3.64 3.04 20.03
N LEU A 90 -4.73 2.55 19.42
CA LEU A 90 -4.94 2.73 17.97
C LEU A 90 -4.88 4.22 17.57
N MET A 91 -5.41 5.11 18.42
CA MET A 91 -5.36 6.55 18.20
C MET A 91 -3.92 7.10 18.22
N ASP A 92 -3.05 6.59 19.08
CA ASP A 92 -1.61 6.92 19.05
C ASP A 92 -0.97 6.50 17.73
N TYR A 93 -1.26 5.30 17.24
CA TYR A 93 -0.74 4.83 15.94
C TYR A 93 -1.24 5.67 14.78
N LEU A 94 -2.53 6.03 14.76
CA LEU A 94 -3.07 6.94 13.77
C LEU A 94 -2.30 8.27 13.78
N LYS A 95 -2.24 8.96 14.93
CA LYS A 95 -1.63 10.30 15.04
C LYS A 95 -0.11 10.30 14.84
N LYS A 96 0.59 9.30 15.37
CA LYS A 96 2.07 9.29 15.46
C LYS A 96 2.74 8.43 14.40
N ARG A 97 1.99 7.68 13.59
CA ARG A 97 2.55 6.87 12.49
C ARG A 97 1.79 7.10 11.19
N LEU A 98 0.51 6.74 11.14
CA LEU A 98 -0.24 6.65 9.89
C LEU A 98 -0.51 8.04 9.27
N LEU A 99 -0.92 9.00 10.09
CA LEU A 99 -1.29 10.35 9.67
C LEU A 99 -0.09 11.27 9.44
N LEU A 100 1.14 10.81 9.73
CA LEU A 100 2.36 11.53 9.34
C LEU A 100 2.54 11.53 7.81
N SER A 101 2.04 10.50 7.13
CA SER A 101 1.92 10.49 5.67
C SER A 101 0.71 11.30 5.26
N LYS A 102 0.90 12.51 4.73
CA LYS A 102 -0.22 13.36 4.29
C LYS A 102 -1.14 12.67 3.28
N ARG A 103 -0.56 11.97 2.30
CA ARG A 103 -1.34 11.28 1.26
C ARG A 103 -2.03 10.04 1.82
N GLY A 104 -1.27 9.15 2.47
CA GLY A 104 -1.79 7.88 2.98
C GLY A 104 -2.76 8.07 4.14
N GLY A 105 -2.43 8.95 5.08
CA GLY A 105 -3.29 9.27 6.22
C GLY A 105 -4.60 9.93 5.80
N ASN A 106 -4.57 10.91 4.89
CA ASN A 106 -5.80 11.55 4.42
C ASN A 106 -6.72 10.57 3.68
N HIS A 107 -6.17 9.61 2.94
CA HIS A 107 -6.93 8.55 2.28
C HIS A 107 -7.79 7.77 3.27
N LEU A 108 -7.16 7.26 4.34
CA LEU A 108 -7.84 6.50 5.39
C LEU A 108 -8.98 7.32 6.02
N LEU A 109 -8.73 8.59 6.34
CA LEU A 109 -9.73 9.46 6.94
C LEU A 109 -10.89 9.78 5.99
N GLN A 110 -10.61 10.03 4.71
CA GLN A 110 -11.65 10.31 3.71
C GLN A 110 -12.51 9.08 3.42
N SER A 111 -11.89 7.91 3.29
CA SER A 111 -12.60 6.64 3.11
C SER A 111 -13.56 6.37 4.27
N ALA A 112 -13.08 6.49 5.51
CA ALA A 112 -13.92 6.35 6.71
C ALA A 112 -15.03 7.41 6.78
N ASN A 113 -14.73 8.67 6.45
CA ASN A 113 -15.73 9.74 6.46
C ASN A 113 -16.82 9.53 5.41
N LEU A 114 -16.47 9.01 4.22
CA LEU A 114 -17.46 8.65 3.21
C LEU A 114 -18.35 7.50 3.68
N ALA A 115 -17.77 6.43 4.23
CA ALA A 115 -18.52 5.31 4.80
C ALA A 115 -19.51 5.79 5.87
N ARG A 116 -19.08 6.71 6.75
CA ARG A 116 -19.94 7.34 7.76
C ARG A 116 -21.08 8.14 7.13
N LYS A 117 -20.79 8.97 6.12
CA LYS A 117 -21.82 9.76 5.41
C LYS A 117 -22.83 8.90 4.67
N ASN A 118 -22.40 7.73 4.18
CA ASN A 118 -23.24 6.73 3.55
C ASN A 118 -24.07 5.91 4.56
N GLY A 119 -23.96 6.19 5.87
CA GLY A 119 -24.74 5.52 6.90
C GLY A 119 -24.33 4.07 7.14
N LEU A 120 -23.08 3.70 6.81
CA LEU A 120 -22.59 2.35 7.07
C LEU A 120 -22.44 2.09 8.58
N PRO A 121 -22.58 0.83 9.03
CA PRO A 121 -22.33 0.46 10.43
C PRO A 121 -20.91 0.84 10.87
N ASP A 122 -20.75 1.23 12.14
CA ASP A 122 -19.47 1.66 12.73
C ASP A 122 -18.31 0.71 12.42
N LYS A 123 -18.55 -0.60 12.41
CA LYS A 123 -17.50 -1.59 12.10
C LYS A 123 -16.99 -1.50 10.66
N LEU A 124 -17.85 -1.15 9.70
CA LEU A 124 -17.43 -0.90 8.32
C LEU A 124 -16.80 0.49 8.15
N VAL A 125 -17.19 1.46 8.98
CA VAL A 125 -16.46 2.73 9.06
C VAL A 125 -15.04 2.51 9.59
N LEU A 126 -14.87 1.69 10.63
CA LEU A 126 -13.56 1.28 11.12
C LEU A 126 -12.78 0.49 10.05
N ALA A 127 -13.44 -0.42 9.33
CA ALA A 127 -12.82 -1.14 8.23
C ALA A 127 -12.28 -0.18 7.17
N CYS A 128 -13.05 0.84 6.77
CA CYS A 128 -12.61 1.87 5.84
C CYS A 128 -11.48 2.74 6.41
N LEU A 129 -11.45 2.99 7.73
CA LEU A 129 -10.34 3.71 8.37
C LEU A 129 -9.03 2.93 8.34
N LEU A 130 -9.08 1.59 8.30
CA LEU A 130 -7.91 0.72 8.46
C LEU A 130 -7.57 -0.13 7.23
N HIS A 131 -8.39 -0.11 6.16
CA HIS A 131 -8.26 -1.04 5.03
C HIS A 131 -6.87 -1.01 4.37
N ASP A 132 -6.28 0.18 4.27
CA ASP A 132 -4.98 0.43 3.65
C ASP A 132 -3.86 0.67 4.69
N ILE A 133 -4.04 0.26 5.95
CA ILE A 133 -3.01 0.43 7.00
C ILE A 133 -1.65 -0.14 6.56
N ALA A 134 -1.66 -1.29 5.87
CA ALA A 134 -0.45 -1.92 5.36
C ALA A 134 0.16 -1.13 4.20
N VAL A 135 -0.64 -0.47 3.35
CA VAL A 135 -0.13 0.42 2.29
C VAL A 135 0.60 1.62 2.89
N VAL A 136 0.07 2.16 3.99
CA VAL A 136 0.58 3.36 4.65
C VAL A 136 1.83 3.06 5.49
N ALA A 137 1.89 1.91 6.14
CA ALA A 137 2.88 1.67 7.21
C ALA A 137 3.64 0.32 7.14
N HIS A 138 3.26 -0.61 6.27
CA HIS A 138 3.90 -1.93 6.15
C HIS A 138 4.10 -2.34 4.68
N ILE A 139 3.82 -3.60 4.38
CA ILE A 139 4.06 -4.25 3.08
C ILE A 139 2.85 -3.98 2.19
N ARG A 140 3.12 -3.44 1.00
CA ARG A 140 2.08 -3.10 0.01
C ARG A 140 1.59 -4.30 -0.79
N THR A 141 2.47 -5.25 -1.07
CA THR A 141 2.05 -6.51 -1.71
C THR A 141 1.10 -7.21 -0.76
N ASP A 142 -0.08 -7.56 -1.26
CA ASP A 142 -1.12 -8.20 -0.45
C ASP A 142 -1.52 -7.38 0.78
N HIS A 143 -1.61 -6.06 0.62
CA HIS A 143 -1.92 -5.12 1.70
C HIS A 143 -3.20 -5.45 2.45
N GLY A 144 -4.24 -5.97 1.77
CA GLY A 144 -5.48 -6.39 2.42
C GLY A 144 -5.23 -7.52 3.43
N TYR A 145 -4.36 -8.47 3.10
CA TYR A 145 -4.01 -9.59 3.97
C TYR A 145 -3.16 -9.13 5.15
N TYR A 146 -2.10 -8.37 4.90
CA TYR A 146 -1.25 -7.82 5.97
C TYR A 146 -2.06 -6.92 6.91
N GLY A 147 -2.90 -6.04 6.37
CA GLY A 147 -3.77 -5.16 7.14
C GLY A 147 -4.76 -5.94 8.00
N ALA A 148 -5.43 -6.93 7.41
CA ALA A 148 -6.36 -7.79 8.13
C ALA A 148 -5.67 -8.56 9.27
N GLN A 149 -4.53 -9.22 9.00
CA GLN A 149 -3.76 -9.95 10.01
C GLN A 149 -3.32 -9.05 11.16
N MET A 150 -2.94 -7.80 10.87
CA MET A 150 -2.52 -6.84 11.86
C MET A 150 -3.64 -6.49 12.86
N ILE A 151 -4.89 -6.37 12.38
CA ILE A 151 -6.02 -5.89 13.17
C ILE A 151 -6.93 -7.02 13.72
N GLU A 152 -6.88 -8.21 13.14
CA GLU A 152 -7.78 -9.35 13.44
C GLU A 152 -7.92 -9.68 14.93
N PRO A 153 -6.88 -9.60 15.78
CA PRO A 153 -7.04 -9.83 17.22
C PRO A 153 -7.93 -8.81 17.95
N TYR A 154 -8.21 -7.66 17.33
CA TYR A 154 -8.83 -6.51 17.98
C TYR A 154 -10.20 -6.14 17.41
N VAL A 155 -10.67 -6.82 16.36
CA VAL A 155 -11.96 -6.54 15.71
C VAL A 155 -12.79 -7.81 15.58
N ASP A 156 -14.05 -7.68 15.16
CA ASP A 156 -14.84 -8.84 14.77
C ASP A 156 -14.39 -9.42 13.42
N GLU A 157 -14.67 -10.71 13.21
CA GLU A 157 -14.24 -11.47 12.04
C GLU A 157 -14.73 -10.86 10.71
N GLU A 158 -15.92 -10.24 10.69
CA GLU A 158 -16.44 -9.58 9.49
C GLU A 158 -15.61 -8.34 9.12
N THR A 159 -15.14 -7.58 10.11
CA THR A 159 -14.30 -6.39 9.88
C THR A 159 -12.94 -6.79 9.30
N SER A 160 -12.28 -7.79 9.88
CA SER A 160 -11.01 -8.28 9.34
C SER A 160 -11.20 -8.92 7.96
N TRP A 161 -12.30 -9.65 7.74
CA TRP A 161 -12.65 -10.21 6.44
C TRP A 161 -12.89 -9.14 5.37
N ALA A 162 -13.63 -8.08 5.72
CA ALA A 162 -13.90 -6.97 4.82
C ALA A 162 -12.61 -6.30 4.36
N ILE A 163 -11.67 -6.04 5.29
CA ILE A 163 -10.34 -5.52 4.95
C ILE A 163 -9.52 -6.53 4.14
N ARG A 164 -9.59 -7.83 4.44
CA ARG A 164 -8.79 -8.82 3.69
C ARG A 164 -9.17 -8.84 2.20
N TYR A 165 -10.46 -8.93 1.92
CA TYR A 165 -10.94 -9.16 0.56
C TYR A 165 -11.24 -7.88 -0.22
N HIS A 166 -11.26 -6.70 0.40
CA HIS A 166 -11.44 -5.44 -0.35
C HIS A 166 -10.40 -5.32 -1.48
N GLN A 167 -9.16 -5.78 -1.26
CA GLN A 167 -8.07 -5.74 -2.24
C GLN A 167 -8.44 -6.49 -3.53
N ALA A 168 -8.90 -7.73 -3.44
CA ALA A 168 -9.22 -8.53 -4.63
C ALA A 168 -10.42 -7.92 -5.38
N LEU A 169 -11.44 -7.49 -4.63
CA LEU A 169 -12.65 -6.91 -5.19
C LEU A 169 -12.40 -5.62 -6.00
N ARG A 170 -11.30 -4.90 -5.73
CA ARG A 170 -10.93 -3.68 -6.47
C ARG A 170 -10.77 -3.92 -7.97
N PHE A 171 -10.36 -5.12 -8.38
CA PHE A 171 -10.08 -5.47 -9.77
C PHE A 171 -11.28 -5.98 -10.56
N PHE A 172 -12.41 -6.27 -9.90
CA PHE A 172 -13.55 -6.92 -10.56
C PHE A 172 -14.82 -6.06 -10.41
N PRO A 173 -15.39 -5.57 -11.52
CA PRO A 173 -16.61 -4.78 -11.49
C PRO A 173 -17.79 -5.61 -10.97
N ASP A 174 -18.72 -4.94 -10.32
CA ASP A 174 -20.03 -5.48 -9.96
C ASP A 174 -21.12 -4.44 -10.26
N PRO A 175 -21.68 -4.45 -11.48
CA PRO A 175 -22.72 -3.51 -11.89
C PRO A 175 -24.00 -3.61 -11.03
N SER A 176 -24.25 -4.74 -10.35
CA SER A 176 -25.44 -4.90 -9.51
C SER A 176 -25.45 -3.97 -8.29
N VAL A 177 -24.28 -3.47 -7.90
CA VAL A 177 -24.09 -2.49 -6.82
C VAL A 177 -23.46 -1.19 -7.32
N GLY A 178 -23.41 -1.00 -8.64
CA GLY A 178 -22.85 0.21 -9.26
C GLY A 178 -21.32 0.34 -9.12
N TYR A 179 -20.59 -0.76 -8.90
CA TYR A 179 -19.13 -0.73 -8.89
C TYR A 179 -18.57 -1.06 -10.27
N GLU A 180 -18.02 -0.05 -10.95
CA GLU A 180 -17.34 -0.21 -12.24
C GLU A 180 -15.82 -0.41 -12.03
N TYR A 181 -15.13 -0.91 -13.05
CA TYR A 181 -13.68 -1.02 -13.01
C TYR A 181 -13.07 0.40 -12.99
N PRO A 182 -12.22 0.75 -12.01
CA PRO A 182 -11.71 2.13 -11.90
C PRO A 182 -10.91 2.55 -13.14
N GLU A 183 -11.28 3.67 -13.78
CA GLU A 183 -10.55 4.24 -14.93
C GLU A 183 -9.05 4.46 -14.61
N LEU A 184 -8.76 4.84 -13.37
CA LEU A 184 -7.40 4.99 -12.88
C LEU A 184 -6.56 3.74 -13.12
N TYR A 185 -7.13 2.54 -12.93
CA TYR A 185 -6.41 1.27 -13.07
C TYR A 185 -6.07 0.96 -14.51
N THR A 186 -6.99 1.23 -15.43
CA THR A 186 -6.69 1.16 -16.86
C THR A 186 -5.50 2.05 -17.22
N ARG A 187 -5.47 3.27 -16.68
CA ARG A 187 -4.38 4.23 -16.92
C ARG A 187 -3.05 3.80 -16.32
N VAL A 188 -3.04 3.24 -15.10
CA VAL A 188 -1.79 2.95 -14.38
C VAL A 188 -1.25 1.53 -14.59
N PHE A 189 -2.12 0.57 -14.91
CA PHE A 189 -1.72 -0.83 -15.11
C PHE A 189 -1.77 -1.27 -16.58
N GLY A 190 -2.50 -0.55 -17.43
CA GLY A 190 -2.74 -0.92 -18.82
C GLY A 190 -4.09 -1.63 -19.00
N GLU A 191 -4.66 -1.51 -20.21
CA GLU A 191 -5.92 -2.18 -20.60
C GLU A 191 -5.80 -3.71 -20.61
N ASP A 192 -4.58 -4.21 -20.80
CA ASP A 192 -4.22 -5.63 -20.88
C ASP A 192 -3.80 -6.23 -19.53
N TYR A 193 -3.79 -5.44 -18.46
CA TYR A 193 -3.46 -5.96 -17.13
C TYR A 193 -4.48 -7.00 -16.68
N VAL A 194 -3.96 -8.16 -16.31
CA VAL A 194 -4.76 -9.24 -15.74
C VAL A 194 -4.21 -9.55 -14.34
N PRO A 195 -5.05 -9.46 -13.28
CA PRO A 195 -4.62 -9.84 -11.94
C PRO A 195 -4.13 -11.29 -11.90
N PRO A 196 -3.12 -11.62 -11.06
CA PRO A 196 -2.66 -12.99 -10.86
C PRO A 196 -3.78 -13.96 -10.48
N ASN A 197 -3.61 -15.25 -10.78
CA ASN A 197 -4.65 -16.26 -10.55
C ASN A 197 -5.13 -16.35 -9.08
N TYR A 198 -4.24 -16.15 -8.11
CA TYR A 198 -4.65 -16.16 -6.69
C TYR A 198 -5.59 -14.99 -6.34
N VAL A 199 -5.47 -13.84 -7.03
CA VAL A 199 -6.38 -12.70 -6.84
C VAL A 199 -7.75 -13.00 -7.42
N LYS A 200 -7.82 -13.70 -8.56
CA LYS A 200 -9.09 -14.19 -9.14
C LYS A 200 -9.78 -15.19 -8.21
N GLN A 201 -9.02 -16.13 -7.66
CA GLN A 201 -9.54 -17.10 -6.68
C GLN A 201 -10.06 -16.40 -5.43
N ALA A 202 -9.34 -15.39 -4.91
CA ALA A 202 -9.80 -14.59 -3.77
C ALA A 202 -11.08 -13.80 -4.09
N TYR A 203 -11.22 -13.30 -5.33
CA TYR A 203 -12.47 -12.69 -5.79
C TYR A 203 -13.62 -13.69 -5.80
N ASP A 204 -13.43 -14.88 -6.38
CA ASP A 204 -14.46 -15.93 -6.44
C ASP A 204 -14.88 -16.38 -5.04
N GLU A 205 -13.92 -16.54 -4.12
CA GLU A 205 -14.19 -16.84 -2.72
C GLU A 205 -15.03 -15.72 -2.07
N ALA A 206 -14.58 -14.47 -2.19
CA ALA A 206 -15.28 -13.32 -1.64
C ALA A 206 -16.71 -13.21 -2.19
N ARG A 207 -16.89 -13.42 -3.51
CA ARG A 207 -18.17 -13.29 -4.21
C ARG A 207 -19.22 -14.30 -3.75
N ASN A 208 -18.76 -15.45 -3.27
CA ASN A 208 -19.60 -16.53 -2.73
C ASN A 208 -19.72 -16.50 -1.20
N HIS A 209 -19.04 -15.57 -0.52
CA HIS A 209 -19.04 -15.47 0.93
C HIS A 209 -20.21 -14.63 1.47
N LYS A 210 -20.73 -15.00 2.66
CA LYS A 210 -21.82 -14.28 3.35
C LYS A 210 -21.51 -12.80 3.63
N TRP A 211 -20.23 -12.45 3.72
CA TRP A 211 -19.74 -11.09 3.96
C TRP A 211 -19.23 -10.39 2.69
N TYR A 212 -19.61 -10.89 1.50
CA TYR A 212 -19.28 -10.25 0.23
C TYR A 212 -19.55 -8.74 0.26
N MET A 213 -20.76 -8.36 0.70
CA MET A 213 -21.16 -6.96 0.72
C MET A 213 -20.34 -6.11 1.68
N SER A 214 -19.86 -6.67 2.79
CA SER A 214 -19.01 -5.96 3.74
C SER A 214 -17.68 -5.58 3.11
N ALA A 215 -17.02 -6.53 2.44
CA ALA A 215 -15.80 -6.27 1.68
C ALA A 215 -16.04 -5.32 0.50
N ARG A 216 -17.15 -5.53 -0.24
CA ARG A 216 -17.51 -4.70 -1.40
C ARG A 216 -17.79 -3.26 -0.99
N LEU A 217 -18.46 -3.04 0.15
CA LEU A 217 -18.70 -1.70 0.68
C LEU A 217 -17.40 -1.01 1.08
N VAL A 218 -16.43 -1.72 1.66
CA VAL A 218 -15.08 -1.16 1.87
C VAL A 218 -14.46 -0.77 0.53
N THR A 219 -14.48 -1.64 -0.48
CA THR A 219 -13.99 -1.33 -1.83
C THR A 219 -14.67 -0.13 -2.48
N MET A 220 -15.99 0.04 -2.29
CA MET A 220 -16.74 1.18 -2.85
C MET A 220 -16.45 2.50 -2.12
N ASN A 221 -16.04 2.44 -0.86
CA ASN A 221 -15.66 3.61 -0.07
C ASN A 221 -14.14 3.83 -0.02
N ASP A 222 -13.36 2.95 -0.64
CA ASP A 222 -11.94 3.12 -0.97
C ASP A 222 -11.83 4.15 -2.11
N LEU A 223 -11.97 5.43 -1.75
CA LEU A 223 -11.97 6.54 -2.68
C LEU A 223 -10.62 6.68 -3.37
N TYR A 224 -10.57 6.47 -4.67
CA TYR A 224 -9.40 6.80 -5.49
C TYR A 224 -9.19 8.31 -5.69
N SER A 225 -10.19 9.11 -5.31
CA SER A 225 -10.22 10.57 -5.43
C SER A 225 -9.74 11.21 -4.14
N PHE A 226 -8.44 11.43 -4.03
CA PHE A 226 -7.80 12.18 -2.94
C PHE A 226 -8.22 13.65 -3.02
N ASP A 227 -9.39 14.04 -2.48
CA ASP A 227 -9.81 15.44 -2.51
C ASP A 227 -8.86 16.25 -1.61
N PRO A 228 -8.01 17.14 -2.16
CA PRO A 228 -7.03 17.88 -1.36
C PRO A 228 -7.69 18.91 -0.43
N ASN A 229 -8.97 19.24 -0.66
CA ASN A 229 -9.71 20.25 0.10
C ASN A 229 -10.49 19.65 1.26
N VAL A 230 -10.77 18.35 1.25
CA VAL A 230 -11.48 17.68 2.34
C VAL A 230 -10.54 17.53 3.54
N LYS A 231 -10.88 18.24 4.62
CA LYS A 231 -10.25 18.10 5.93
C LYS A 231 -11.14 17.26 6.82
N VAL A 232 -10.63 16.11 7.24
CA VAL A 232 -11.29 15.23 8.21
C VAL A 232 -10.38 15.19 9.43
N ASP A 233 -10.94 15.42 10.61
CA ASP A 233 -10.22 15.23 11.86
C ASP A 233 -10.24 13.74 12.22
N VAL A 234 -9.13 13.21 12.72
CA VAL A 234 -9.10 11.82 13.22
C VAL A 234 -9.93 11.68 14.49
N ASP A 235 -10.07 12.75 15.28
CA ASP A 235 -10.79 12.72 16.54
C ASP A 235 -12.30 12.51 16.35
N ASP A 236 -12.84 12.78 15.15
CA ASP A 236 -14.20 12.44 14.71
C ASP A 236 -14.51 10.92 14.79
N PHE A 237 -13.48 10.07 14.79
CA PHE A 237 -13.62 8.61 14.80
C PHE A 237 -13.39 8.00 16.19
N THR A 238 -13.11 8.80 17.21
CA THR A 238 -12.79 8.33 18.58
C THR A 238 -13.86 7.37 19.12
N ASP A 239 -15.13 7.78 19.02
CA ASP A 239 -16.26 6.99 19.52
C ASP A 239 -16.48 5.69 18.73
N ILE A 240 -16.27 5.74 17.40
CA ILE A 240 -16.37 4.57 16.52
C ILE A 240 -15.30 3.57 16.90
N ILE A 241 -14.06 4.02 17.04
CA ILE A 241 -12.93 3.20 17.48
C ILE A 241 -13.24 2.57 18.84
N GLY A 242 -13.73 3.35 19.82
CA GLY A 242 -14.05 2.84 21.15
C GLY A 242 -15.14 1.77 21.17
N ARG A 243 -16.07 1.77 20.19
CA ARG A 243 -17.14 0.76 20.06
C ARG A 243 -16.73 -0.49 19.28
N THR A 244 -15.74 -0.38 18.38
CA THR A 244 -15.48 -1.41 17.36
C THR A 244 -14.07 -1.99 17.41
N PHE A 245 -13.16 -1.38 18.15
CA PHE A 245 -11.79 -1.85 18.33
C PHE A 245 -11.53 -2.23 19.79
N ARG A 246 -11.15 -3.48 20.03
CA ARG A 246 -10.79 -4.02 21.34
C ARG A 246 -9.35 -3.62 21.67
N GLN A 247 -9.19 -2.45 22.27
CA GLN A 247 -7.90 -1.95 22.73
C GLN A 247 -7.29 -2.88 23.81
N PRO A 248 -6.07 -3.42 23.62
CA PRO A 248 -5.41 -4.22 24.66
C PRO A 248 -4.97 -3.37 25.85
N GLU A 249 -5.07 -3.93 27.07
CA GLU A 249 -4.74 -3.26 28.34
C GLU A 249 -3.25 -2.87 28.46
N ASP A 250 -2.36 -3.67 27.86
CA ASP A 250 -0.92 -3.43 27.84
C ASP A 250 -0.48 -2.51 26.70
N GLY A 251 -1.41 -2.16 25.80
CA GLY A 251 -1.13 -1.36 24.61
C GLY A 251 -0.72 -2.19 23.40
N LEU A 252 -1.05 -1.68 22.21
CA LEU A 252 -0.76 -2.32 20.94
C LEU A 252 0.74 -2.53 20.78
N GLY A 253 1.12 -3.79 20.54
CA GLY A 253 2.51 -4.19 20.38
C GLY A 253 3.20 -4.67 21.66
N PHE A 254 2.56 -4.51 22.83
CA PHE A 254 3.03 -5.04 24.10
C PHE A 254 2.11 -6.12 24.68
N ASP A 255 0.97 -6.35 24.04
CA ASP A 255 0.09 -7.48 24.29
C ASP A 255 0.64 -8.81 23.72
N ASN A 256 -0.03 -9.92 24.06
CA ASN A 256 0.33 -11.28 23.63
C ASN A 256 -0.37 -11.74 22.33
N SER A 257 -0.95 -10.83 21.54
CA SER A 257 -1.58 -11.20 20.27
C SER A 257 -0.54 -11.67 19.24
N PRO A 258 -0.97 -12.50 18.26
CA PRO A 258 -0.10 -12.91 17.17
C PRO A 258 0.39 -11.73 16.32
N SER A 259 -0.31 -10.58 16.31
CA SER A 259 0.07 -9.40 15.52
C SER A 259 0.86 -8.35 16.30
N SER A 260 1.15 -8.55 17.59
CA SER A 260 1.89 -7.59 18.43
C SER A 260 3.24 -7.18 17.81
N HIS A 261 3.94 -8.12 17.17
CA HIS A 261 5.21 -7.85 16.47
C HIS A 261 5.06 -6.87 15.29
N MET A 262 3.92 -6.89 14.59
CA MET A 262 3.63 -5.96 13.49
C MET A 262 3.44 -4.53 14.02
N TRP A 263 2.84 -4.37 15.20
CA TRP A 263 2.72 -3.07 15.86
C TRP A 263 4.08 -2.57 16.38
N ARG A 264 4.93 -3.45 16.90
CA ARG A 264 6.31 -3.10 17.34
C ARG A 264 7.20 -2.65 16.20
N SER A 265 7.06 -3.20 15.00
CA SER A 265 7.83 -2.74 13.84
C SER A 265 7.54 -1.29 13.47
N LEU A 266 6.38 -0.76 13.86
CA LEU A 266 6.09 0.67 13.72
C LEU A 266 6.65 1.51 14.87
N ILE A 267 6.85 0.94 16.06
CA ILE A 267 7.54 1.64 17.17
C ILE A 267 9.04 1.76 16.85
N TRP A 268 9.63 0.66 16.39
CA TRP A 268 11.06 0.50 16.12
C TRP A 268 11.31 -0.01 14.69
N PRO A 269 11.13 0.83 13.66
CA PRO A 269 11.19 0.40 12.27
C PRO A 269 12.57 -0.03 11.79
N ASN A 270 13.62 0.29 12.54
CA ASN A 270 15.00 -0.04 12.19
C ASN A 270 15.53 -1.29 12.92
N ASN A 271 14.73 -1.90 13.82
CA ASN A 271 15.16 -3.11 14.52
C ASN A 271 15.08 -4.32 13.57
N PHE A 272 16.20 -5.01 13.40
CA PHE A 272 16.31 -6.16 12.49
C PHE A 272 16.75 -7.47 13.18
N LEU A 273 16.85 -7.48 14.52
CA LEU A 273 17.14 -8.63 15.37
C LEU A 273 16.24 -8.63 16.61
#